data_AF-A0A6N8U293-F1
#
_entry.id   AF-A0A6N8U293-F1
#
_cell.length_a   1.000
_cell.length_b   1.000
_cell.length_c   1.000
_cell.angle_alpha   90.00
_cell.angle_beta   90.00
_cell.angle_gamma   90.00
#
_symmetry.space_group_name_H-M   'P 1'
#
loop_
_entity.id
_entity.type
_entity.pdbx_description
1 polymer ?
#
loop_
_entity_poly.entity_id
_entity_poly.type
_entity_poly.pdbx_seq_one_letter_code
_entity_poly.pdbx_strand_id
1 'polypeptide(L)'
;MVVFLKLVLAGAVSGVVFTLIMKLIRLTTGNKADVLFYNIDYIPILKKWSDSRVLGILFHYFFCMASAVMMHLLLIPFEYEMEIRAYIIVSTVGGSILYFLTRLSKTPPASDDHMAWLYWTLGHAIFGACVGLMIHLLI
;
A
#
# COMPACT_ATOMS: atom_id res chain seq x y z
N MET A 1 -3.43 -22.30 -9.52
CA MET A 1 -2.09 -21.73 -9.82
C MET A 1 -2.16 -20.48 -10.69
N VAL A 2 -2.89 -20.49 -11.81
CA VAL A 2 -2.98 -19.33 -12.74
C VAL A 2 -3.60 -18.08 -12.08
N VAL A 3 -4.72 -18.23 -11.35
CA VAL A 3 -5.38 -17.10 -10.66
C VAL A 3 -4.46 -16.44 -9.63
N PHE A 4 -3.80 -17.25 -8.79
CA PHE A 4 -2.85 -16.74 -7.80
C PHE A 4 -1.73 -15.91 -8.43
N LEU A 5 -1.14 -16.37 -9.54
CA LEU A 5 -0.09 -15.61 -10.25
C LEU A 5 -0.63 -14.28 -10.81
N LYS A 6 -1.87 -14.26 -11.31
CA LYS A 6 -2.53 -13.03 -11.78
C LYS A 6 -2.75 -12.03 -10.64
N LEU A 7 -3.15 -12.49 -9.45
CA LEU A 7 -3.30 -11.65 -8.25
C LEU A 7 -1.96 -11.07 -7.79
N VAL A 8 -0.90 -11.89 -7.76
CA VAL A 8 0.46 -11.44 -7.44
C VAL A 8 0.93 -10.39 -8.45
N LEU A 9 0.71 -10.62 -9.74
CA LEU A 9 1.05 -9.66 -10.80
C LEU A 9 0.26 -8.35 -10.64
N ALA A 10 -1.03 -8.42 -10.34
CA ALA A 10 -1.87 -7.25 -10.10
C ALA A 10 -1.32 -6.39 -8.94
N GLY A 11 -0.93 -7.01 -7.83
CA GLY A 11 -0.31 -6.32 -6.70
C GLY A 11 1.07 -5.73 -7.03
N ALA A 12 1.90 -6.45 -7.80
CA ALA A 12 3.22 -5.97 -8.21
C ALA A 12 3.13 -4.73 -9.10
N VAL A 13 2.30 -4.78 -10.16
CA VAL A 13 2.10 -3.64 -11.07
C VAL A 13 1.47 -2.45 -10.35
N SER A 14 0.46 -2.69 -9.52
CA SER A 14 -0.19 -1.62 -8.76
C SER A 14 0.76 -0.98 -7.74
N GLY A 15 1.69 -1.75 -7.16
CA GLY A 15 2.73 -1.23 -6.27
C GLY A 15 3.69 -0.26 -6.98
N VAL A 16 4.03 -0.52 -8.25
CA VAL A 16 4.81 0.41 -9.09
C VAL A 16 4.06 1.71 -9.30
N VAL A 17 2.79 1.62 -9.73
CA VAL A 17 1.94 2.81 -9.96
C VAL A 17 1.83 3.64 -8.67
N PHE A 18 1.56 2.99 -7.54
CA PHE A 18 1.44 3.65 -6.24
C PHE A 18 2.75 4.34 -5.83
N THR A 19 3.89 3.68 -6.03
CA THR A 19 5.21 4.25 -5.76
C THR A 19 5.45 5.53 -6.57
N LEU A 20 5.14 5.49 -7.87
CA LEU A 20 5.31 6.64 -8.77
C LEU A 20 4.43 7.83 -8.36
N ILE A 21 3.18 7.58 -7.97
CA ILE A 21 2.25 8.62 -7.51
C ILE A 21 2.75 9.30 -6.24
N MET A 22 3.15 8.52 -5.23
CA MET A 22 3.66 9.10 -3.99
C MET A 22 4.98 9.84 -4.20
N LYS A 23 5.82 9.34 -5.12
CA LYS A 23 7.04 10.05 -5.52
C LYS A 23 6.71 11.40 -6.17
N LEU A 24 5.71 11.44 -7.06
CA LEU A 24 5.23 12.69 -7.67
C LEU A 24 4.69 13.67 -6.63
N ILE A 25 3.91 13.18 -5.67
CA ILE A 25 3.40 14.00 -4.55
C ILE A 25 4.58 14.61 -3.78
N ARG A 26 5.60 13.82 -3.43
CA ARG A 26 6.78 14.35 -2.75
C ARG A 26 7.54 15.38 -3.59
N LEU A 27 7.69 15.14 -4.88
CA LEU A 27 8.40 16.07 -5.78
C LEU A 27 7.67 17.41 -5.92
N THR A 28 6.34 17.40 -5.90
CA THR A 28 5.52 18.60 -6.11
C THR A 28 5.16 19.34 -4.81
N THR A 29 5.06 18.64 -3.68
CA THR A 29 4.59 19.20 -2.40
C THR A 29 5.65 19.22 -1.31
N GLY A 30 6.75 18.47 -1.46
CA GLY A 30 7.73 18.23 -0.40
C GLY A 30 7.25 17.31 0.73
N ASN A 31 5.99 16.86 0.70
CA ASN A 31 5.44 15.98 1.73
C ASN A 31 6.15 14.62 1.75
N LYS A 32 6.33 14.06 2.94
CA LYS A 32 7.16 12.87 3.21
C LYS A 32 6.35 11.58 3.36
N ALA A 33 5.09 11.53 2.95
CA ALA A 33 4.27 10.32 3.04
C ALA A 33 4.88 9.10 2.32
N ASP A 34 5.67 9.30 1.25
CA ASP A 34 6.40 8.23 0.54
C ASP A 34 7.50 7.56 1.40
N VAL A 35 7.94 8.21 2.49
CA VAL A 35 8.95 7.66 3.41
C VAL A 35 8.46 6.38 4.07
N LEU A 36 7.14 6.26 4.25
CA LEU A 36 6.50 5.10 4.86
C LEU A 36 6.72 3.80 4.07
N PHE A 37 7.00 3.88 2.77
CA PHE A 37 7.30 2.69 1.95
C PHE A 37 8.58 1.96 2.35
N TYR A 38 9.48 2.64 3.05
CA TYR A 38 10.72 2.02 3.50
C TYR A 38 10.89 2.15 5.01
N ASN A 39 9.84 2.57 5.72
CA ASN A 39 9.82 2.58 7.16
C ASN A 39 9.50 1.19 7.69
N ILE A 40 10.44 0.57 8.40
CA ILE A 40 10.28 -0.71 9.09
C ILE A 40 10.70 -0.62 10.57
N ASP A 41 10.96 0.60 11.07
CA ASP A 41 11.51 0.82 12.40
C ASP A 41 10.50 0.57 13.55
N TYR A 42 9.20 0.57 13.21
CA TYR A 42 8.11 0.28 14.13
C TYR A 42 7.97 -1.23 14.44
N ILE A 43 8.65 -2.10 13.68
CA ILE A 43 8.63 -3.55 13.86
C ILE A 43 9.84 -3.96 14.70
N PRO A 44 9.68 -4.41 15.97
CA PRO A 44 10.80 -4.63 16.89
C PRO A 44 11.90 -5.56 16.34
N ILE A 45 11.52 -6.62 15.63
CA ILE A 45 12.46 -7.60 15.07
C ILE A 45 13.21 -7.03 13.86
N LEU A 46 12.58 -6.16 13.08
CA LEU A 46 13.15 -5.60 11.85
C LEU A 46 13.87 -4.26 12.05
N LYS A 47 13.63 -3.59 13.18
CA LYS A 47 14.15 -2.26 13.50
C LYS A 47 15.67 -2.13 13.34
N LYS A 48 16.44 -3.17 13.62
CA LYS A 48 17.91 -3.17 13.46
C LYS A 48 18.39 -2.99 12.01
N TRP A 49 17.51 -3.12 11.03
CA TRP A 49 17.79 -2.89 9.61
C TRP A 49 17.06 -1.66 9.07
N SER A 50 16.54 -0.77 9.93
CA SER A 50 15.78 0.42 9.52
C SER A 50 16.54 1.37 8.58
N ASP A 51 17.88 1.37 8.66
CA ASP A 51 18.71 2.21 7.80
C ASP A 51 18.82 1.66 6.37
N SER A 52 18.42 0.40 6.15
CA SER A 52 18.41 -0.23 4.83
C SER A 52 17.16 0.14 4.06
N ARG A 53 17.28 1.19 3.24
CA ARG A 53 16.20 1.61 2.33
C ARG A 53 15.76 0.50 1.38
N VAL A 54 16.70 -0.33 0.91
CA VAL A 54 16.41 -1.45 0.00
C VAL A 54 15.52 -2.48 0.69
N LEU A 55 15.84 -2.84 1.94
CA LEU A 55 15.03 -3.80 2.70
C LEU A 55 13.61 -3.26 2.95
N GLY A 56 13.49 -1.97 3.29
CA GLY A 56 12.19 -1.32 3.45
C GLY A 56 11.35 -1.39 2.17
N ILE A 57 11.93 -1.06 1.01
CA ILE A 57 11.24 -1.14 -0.29
C ILE A 57 10.79 -2.56 -0.60
N LEU A 58 11.66 -3.56 -0.42
CA LEU A 58 11.32 -4.97 -0.65
C LEU A 58 10.19 -5.43 0.27
N PHE A 59 10.24 -5.02 1.54
CA PHE A 59 9.19 -5.28 2.51
C PHE A 59 7.86 -4.70 2.02
N HIS A 60 7.81 -3.43 1.64
CA HIS A 60 6.58 -2.81 1.14
C HIS A 60 6.05 -3.50 -0.13
N TYR A 61 6.90 -3.78 -1.12
CA TYR A 61 6.48 -4.47 -2.35
C TYR A 61 5.93 -5.87 -2.09
N PHE A 62 6.52 -6.61 -1.15
CA PHE A 62 5.96 -7.89 -0.70
C PHE A 62 4.53 -7.71 -0.19
N PHE A 63 4.29 -6.71 0.65
CA PHE A 63 2.96 -6.41 1.17
C PHE A 63 1.99 -5.89 0.10
N CYS A 64 2.45 -5.23 -0.97
CA CYS A 64 1.58 -4.90 -2.11
C CYS A 64 1.04 -6.17 -2.79
N MET A 65 1.93 -7.15 -3.06
CA MET A 65 1.53 -8.43 -3.66
C MET A 65 0.62 -9.22 -2.71
N ALA A 66 1.00 -9.33 -1.44
CA ALA A 66 0.19 -10.01 -0.43
C ALA A 66 -1.18 -9.34 -0.25
N SER A 67 -1.24 -8.00 -0.24
CA SER A 67 -2.49 -7.26 -0.09
C SER A 67 -3.44 -7.51 -1.25
N ALA A 68 -2.96 -7.55 -2.49
CA ALA A 68 -3.82 -7.87 -3.64
C ALA A 68 -4.47 -9.26 -3.52
N VAL A 69 -3.68 -10.26 -3.13
CA VAL A 69 -4.18 -11.63 -2.87
C VAL A 69 -5.17 -11.63 -1.71
N MET A 70 -4.80 -11.05 -0.57
CA MET A 70 -5.63 -11.06 0.64
C MET A 70 -6.94 -10.28 0.46
N MET A 71 -6.92 -9.15 -0.24
CA MET A 71 -8.14 -8.40 -0.54
C MET A 71 -9.09 -9.22 -1.42
N HIS A 72 -8.58 -9.88 -2.46
CA HIS A 72 -9.42 -10.75 -3.29
C HIS A 72 -10.05 -11.87 -2.48
N LEU A 73 -9.25 -12.58 -1.66
CA LEU A 73 -9.75 -13.64 -0.79
C LEU A 73 -10.76 -13.13 0.25
N LEU A 74 -10.52 -11.95 0.81
CA LEU A 74 -11.41 -11.30 1.78
C LEU A 74 -12.77 -10.95 1.17
N LEU A 75 -12.82 -10.66 -0.12
CA LEU A 75 -14.04 -10.21 -0.82
C LEU A 75 -14.91 -11.36 -1.34
N ILE A 76 -14.36 -12.57 -1.53
CA ILE A 76 -15.10 -13.75 -2.02
C ILE A 76 -16.36 -14.07 -1.18
N PRO A 77 -16.33 -14.08 0.17
CA PRO A 77 -17.52 -14.39 0.97
C PRO A 77 -18.65 -13.37 0.83
N PHE A 78 -18.37 -12.20 0.24
CA PHE A 78 -19.34 -11.12 0.02
C PHE A 78 -19.72 -10.98 -1.46
N GLU A 79 -19.21 -11.85 -2.34
CA GLU A 79 -19.43 -11.80 -3.80
C GLU A 79 -18.98 -10.47 -4.43
N TYR A 80 -17.94 -9.84 -3.85
CA TYR A 80 -17.41 -8.54 -4.27
C TYR A 80 -15.99 -8.61 -4.83
N GLU A 81 -15.47 -9.80 -5.06
CA GLU A 81 -14.11 -10.04 -5.54
C GLU A 81 -13.85 -9.57 -6.98
N MET A 82 -14.89 -9.22 -7.73
CA MET A 82 -14.79 -8.59 -9.06
C MET A 82 -15.20 -7.11 -9.06
N GLU A 83 -15.63 -6.57 -7.90
CA GLU A 83 -16.10 -5.19 -7.77
C GLU A 83 -14.95 -4.24 -7.45
N ILE A 84 -14.53 -3.43 -8.44
CA ILE A 84 -13.41 -2.48 -8.30
C ILE A 84 -13.59 -1.56 -7.08
N ARG A 85 -14.83 -1.11 -6.82
CA ARG A 85 -15.18 -0.29 -5.66
C ARG A 85 -14.79 -0.94 -4.33
N ALA A 86 -14.91 -2.26 -4.22
CA ALA A 86 -14.61 -2.97 -2.98
C ALA A 86 -13.11 -2.90 -2.66
N TYR A 87 -12.25 -3.05 -3.67
CA TYR A 87 -10.80 -2.88 -3.53
C TYR A 87 -10.42 -1.46 -3.14
N ILE A 88 -11.06 -0.45 -3.73
CA ILE A 88 -10.85 0.96 -3.36
C ILE A 88 -11.18 1.15 -1.88
N ILE A 89 -12.36 0.71 -1.42
CA ILE A 89 -12.79 0.89 -0.02
C ILE A 89 -11.84 0.17 0.93
N VAL A 90 -11.57 -1.13 0.70
CA VAL A 90 -10.72 -1.93 1.59
C VAL A 90 -9.31 -1.35 1.67
N SER A 91 -8.71 -0.99 0.53
CA SER A 91 -7.37 -0.41 0.53
C SER A 91 -7.32 0.97 1.17
N THR A 92 -8.31 1.83 0.89
CA THR A 92 -8.38 3.19 1.48
C THR A 92 -8.53 3.12 2.99
N VAL A 93 -9.49 2.33 3.50
CA VAL A 93 -9.73 2.18 4.94
C VAL A 93 -8.51 1.53 5.62
N GLY A 94 -8.00 0.44 5.05
CA GLY A 94 -6.81 -0.24 5.57
C GLY A 94 -5.60 0.70 5.62
N GLY A 95 -5.30 1.40 4.53
CA GLY A 95 -4.22 2.37 4.44
C GLY A 95 -4.38 3.52 5.44
N SER A 96 -5.59 4.07 5.57
CA SER A 96 -5.91 5.14 6.53
C SER A 96 -5.61 4.74 7.97
N ILE A 97 -5.95 3.50 8.35
CA ILE A 97 -5.69 2.95 9.69
C ILE A 97 -4.19 2.69 9.87
N LEU A 98 -3.54 2.07 8.89
CA LEU A 98 -2.11 1.74 8.94
C LEU A 98 -1.21 2.97 9.08
N TYR A 99 -1.65 4.14 8.61
CA TYR A 99 -0.90 5.39 8.78
C TYR A 99 -0.52 5.65 10.25
N PHE A 100 -1.40 5.32 11.20
CA PHE A 100 -1.16 5.60 12.62
C PHE A 100 -0.07 4.72 13.27
N LEU A 101 0.45 3.72 12.55
CA LEU A 101 1.67 3.01 12.95
C LEU A 101 2.89 3.95 13.01
N THR A 102 2.84 5.11 12.35
CA THR A 102 3.81 6.20 12.49
C THR A 102 4.05 6.61 13.94
N ARG A 103 3.06 6.46 14.83
CA ARG A 103 3.20 6.76 16.26
C ARG A 103 4.22 5.86 16.98
N LEU A 104 4.52 4.70 16.40
CA LEU A 104 5.51 3.74 16.90
C LEU A 104 6.92 4.00 16.34
N SER A 105 7.04 4.99 15.45
CA SER A 105 8.24 5.32 14.69
C SER A 105 8.76 6.70 15.08
N LYS A 106 10.07 6.93 14.93
CA LYS A 106 10.65 8.29 14.95
C LYS A 106 10.84 8.83 13.53
N THR A 107 10.65 7.99 12.52
CA THR A 107 10.76 8.33 11.12
C THR A 107 9.52 9.12 10.68
N PRO A 108 9.66 10.23 9.93
CA PRO A 108 8.52 10.99 9.43
C PRO A 108 7.65 10.16 8.47
N PRO A 109 6.40 10.55 8.24
CA PRO A 109 5.67 11.69 8.82
C PRO A 109 5.21 11.45 10.27
N ALA A 110 4.91 12.53 10.99
CA ALA A 110 4.31 12.45 12.31
C ALA A 110 2.85 11.97 12.21
N SER A 111 2.35 11.30 13.25
CA SER A 111 0.99 10.73 13.24
C SER A 111 -0.14 11.77 13.15
N ASP A 112 0.17 13.04 13.45
CA ASP A 112 -0.70 14.20 13.37
C ASP A 112 -0.47 15.06 12.11
N ASP A 113 0.40 14.65 11.19
CA ASP A 113 0.53 15.27 9.87
C ASP A 113 -0.67 14.89 8.99
N HIS A 114 -1.72 15.72 9.06
CA HIS A 114 -2.97 15.50 8.33
C HIS A 114 -2.79 15.48 6.80
N MET A 115 -1.81 16.21 6.26
CA MET A 115 -1.55 16.23 4.83
C MET A 115 -0.86 14.95 4.38
N ALA A 116 0.11 14.46 5.15
CA ALA A 116 0.71 13.16 4.88
C ALA A 116 -0.30 12.02 5.02
N TRP A 117 -1.21 12.07 6.01
CA TRP A 117 -2.31 11.12 6.13
C TRP A 117 -3.22 11.16 4.90
N LEU A 118 -3.60 12.35 4.42
CA LEU A 118 -4.44 12.51 3.25
C LEU A 118 -3.77 11.93 1.99
N TYR A 119 -2.52 12.30 1.71
CA TYR A 119 -1.79 11.77 0.55
C TYR A 119 -1.59 10.26 0.62
N TRP A 120 -1.25 9.73 1.80
CA TRP A 120 -1.14 8.29 2.03
C TRP A 120 -2.45 7.56 1.75
N THR A 121 -3.56 8.10 2.26
CA THR A 121 -4.91 7.55 2.10
C THR A 121 -5.36 7.58 0.64
N LEU A 122 -5.19 8.71 -0.05
CA LEU A 122 -5.50 8.83 -1.48
C LEU A 122 -4.64 7.91 -2.33
N GLY A 123 -3.36 7.78 -1.99
CA GLY A 123 -2.48 6.84 -2.65
C GLY A 123 -2.95 5.39 -2.54
N HIS A 124 -3.47 4.98 -1.36
CA HIS A 124 -4.09 3.66 -1.18
C HIS A 124 -5.40 3.52 -1.95
N ALA A 125 -6.22 4.57 -2.04
CA ALA A 125 -7.40 4.53 -2.90
C ALA A 125 -7.04 4.24 -4.36
N ILE A 126 -5.98 4.88 -4.86
CA ILE A 126 -5.48 4.65 -6.23
C ILE A 126 -4.89 3.25 -6.36
N PHE A 127 -4.11 2.78 -5.38
CA PHE A 127 -3.62 1.40 -5.35
C PHE A 127 -4.78 0.39 -5.43
N GLY A 128 -5.82 0.55 -4.61
CA GLY A 128 -7.01 -0.28 -4.64
C GLY A 128 -7.73 -0.25 -5.99
N ALA A 129 -7.86 0.92 -6.61
CA ALA A 129 -8.42 1.05 -7.95
C ALA A 129 -7.60 0.29 -9.00
N CYS A 130 -6.27 0.43 -8.97
CA CYS A 130 -5.36 -0.30 -9.86
C CYS A 130 -5.46 -1.81 -9.67
N VAL A 131 -5.47 -2.30 -8.42
CA VAL A 131 -5.63 -3.74 -8.14
C VAL A 131 -6.97 -4.26 -8.66
N GLY A 132 -8.08 -3.58 -8.33
CA GLY A 132 -9.41 -3.98 -8.78
C GLY A 132 -9.52 -4.01 -10.31
N LEU A 133 -8.99 -3.00 -11.01
CA LEU A 133 -8.96 -2.97 -12.47
C LEU A 133 -8.12 -4.10 -13.05
N MET A 134 -6.92 -4.33 -12.51
CA MET A 134 -6.05 -5.42 -12.95
C MET A 134 -6.70 -6.79 -12.74
N ILE A 135 -7.39 -7.00 -11.63
CA ILE A 135 -8.14 -8.24 -11.35
C ILE A 135 -9.26 -8.42 -12.36
N HIS A 136 -10.07 -7.38 -12.58
CA HIS A 136 -11.16 -7.41 -13.56
C HIS A 136 -10.69 -7.69 -15.00
N LEU A 137 -9.47 -7.25 -15.36
CA LEU A 137 -8.89 -7.49 -16.69
C LEU A 137 -8.21 -8.85 -16.82
N LEU A 138 -7.65 -9.39 -15.74
CA LEU A 138 -6.84 -10.60 -15.79
C LEU A 138 -7.63 -11.87 -15.49
N ILE A 139 -8.65 -11.82 -14.63
CA ILE A 139 -9.38 -12.99 -14.12
C ILE A 139 -10.73 -13.09 -14.82
#